data_AF-A0A654A852-F1
#
_entry.id   AF-A0A654A852-F1
#
_cell.length_a   1.000
_cell.length_b   1.000
_cell.length_c   1.000
_cell.angle_alpha   90.00
_cell.angle_beta   90.00
_cell.angle_gamma   90.00
#
_symmetry.space_group_name_H-M   'P 1'
#
loop_
_entity.id
_entity.type
_entity.pdbx_description
1 polymer ?
#
loop_
_entity_poly.entity_id
_entity_poly.type
_entity_poly.pdbx_seq_one_letter_code
_entity_poly.pdbx_strand_id
1 'polypeptide(L)' 'MTSPEPLSADQIEQLTDTQLLAVYLATSQEVGDPEVERLIPEMQRRDLEF' A
#
# COMPACT_ATOMS: atom_id res chain seq x y z
N MET A 1 19.11 -5.84 -12.57
CA MET A 1 18.30 -4.70 -12.11
C MET A 1 17.35 -5.28 -11.09
N THR A 2 17.42 -4.85 -9.83
CA THR A 2 16.68 -5.47 -8.72
C THR A 2 15.22 -5.05 -8.78
N SER A 3 14.29 -5.98 -9.02
CA SER A 3 12.87 -5.73 -8.76
C SER A 3 12.70 -5.52 -7.25
N PRO A 4 12.10 -4.42 -6.79
CA PRO A 4 11.72 -4.30 -5.40
C PRO A 4 10.77 -5.45 -5.04
N GLU A 5 11.04 -6.14 -3.94
CA GLU A 5 10.13 -7.15 -3.42
C GLU A 5 8.84 -6.48 -2.92
N PRO A 6 7.67 -7.09 -3.12
CA PRO A 6 6.42 -6.50 -2.68
C PRO A 6 6.37 -6.38 -1.16
N LEU A 7 5.74 -5.31 -0.66
CA LEU A 7 5.63 -5.06 0.78
C LEU A 7 4.91 -6.21 1.50
N SER A 8 5.47 -6.63 2.64
CA SER A 8 4.84 -7.60 3.55
C SER A 8 3.78 -6.93 4.44
N ALA A 9 2.86 -7.72 4.99
CA ALA A 9 1.79 -7.21 5.87
C ALA A 9 2.35 -6.45 7.08
N ASP A 10 3.37 -7.00 7.76
CA ASP A 10 4.05 -6.33 8.88
C ASP A 10 4.69 -5.00 8.48
N GLN A 11 5.19 -4.87 7.24
CA GLN A 11 5.75 -3.60 6.75
C GLN A 11 4.64 -2.59 6.49
N ILE A 12 3.51 -3.03 5.93
CA ILE A 12 2.33 -2.20 5.68
C ILE A 12 1.77 -1.66 7.00
N GLU A 13 1.67 -2.49 8.04
CA GLU A 13 1.24 -2.08 9.38
C GLU A 13 2.20 -1.07 10.03
N GLN A 14 3.50 -1.10 9.68
CA GLN A 14 4.48 -0.14 10.16
C GLN A 14 4.49 1.20 9.40
N LEU A 15 3.82 1.28 8.25
CA LEU A 15 3.71 2.54 7.52
C LEU A 15 2.87 3.54 8.31
N THR A 16 3.25 4.81 8.22
CA THR A 16 2.37 5.92 8.65
C THR A 16 1.25 6.12 7.64
N ASP A 17 0.16 6.77 8.04
CA ASP A 17 -1.00 7.01 7.18
C ASP A 17 -0.62 7.74 5.87
N THR A 18 0.25 8.74 5.98
CA THR A 18 0.79 9.46 4.82
C THR A 18 1.60 8.56 3.89
N GLN A 19 2.40 7.65 4.45
CA GLN A 19 3.16 6.69 3.64
C GLN A 19 2.24 5.66 3.00
N LEU A 20 1.24 5.17 3.71
CA LEU A 20 0.25 4.22 3.23
C LEU A 20 -0.52 4.80 2.03
N LEU A 21 -0.96 6.06 2.15
CA LEU A 21 -1.57 6.82 1.05
C LEU A 21 -0.60 7.03 -0.12
N ALA A 22 0.65 7.39 0.15
CA ALA A 22 1.64 7.60 -0.90
C ALA A 22 1.95 6.32 -1.69
N VAL A 23 2.08 5.18 -1.00
CA VAL A 23 2.30 3.87 -1.65
C VAL A 23 1.06 3.47 -2.44
N TYR A 24 -0.14 3.67 -1.90
CA TYR A 24 -1.39 3.40 -2.64
C TYR A 24 -1.52 4.25 -3.90
N LEU A 25 -1.19 5.55 -3.84
CA LEU A 25 -1.21 6.43 -5.02
C LEU A 25 -0.12 6.09 -6.04
N ALA A 26 1.04 5.60 -5.58
CA ALA A 26 2.11 5.15 -6.46
C ALA A 26 1.72 3.84 -7.19
N THR A 27 1.20 2.87 -6.45
CA THR A 27 0.83 1.54 -6.97
C THR A 27 -0.48 1.55 -7.76
N SER A 28 -1.45 2.41 -7.42
CA SER A 28 -2.71 2.55 -8.17
C SER A 28 -2.55 3.11 -9.59
N GLN A 29 -1.40 3.71 -9.91
CA GLN A 29 -1.06 4.09 -11.29
C GLN A 29 -0.72 2.87 -12.16
N GLU A 30 -0.40 1.74 -11.54
CA GLU A 30 -0.18 0.45 -12.20
C GLU A 30 -1.45 -0.40 -12.08
N VAL A 31 -2.24 -0.43 -13.15
CA VAL A 31 -3.52 -1.14 -13.19
C VAL A 31 -3.30 -2.64 -12.93
N GLY A 32 -3.92 -3.15 -11.87
CA GLY A 32 -3.88 -4.56 -11.51
C GLY A 32 -2.70 -4.96 -10.62
N ASP A 33 -2.04 -3.98 -9.97
CA ASP A 33 -0.95 -4.29 -9.05
C ASP A 33 -1.50 -4.97 -7.77
N PRO A 34 -1.04 -6.19 -7.45
CA PRO A 34 -1.50 -6.94 -6.28
C PRO A 34 -1.09 -6.30 -4.95
N GLU A 35 -0.17 -5.33 -4.96
CA GLU A 35 0.21 -4.55 -3.78
C GLU A 35 -0.91 -3.58 -3.36
N VAL A 36 -1.69 -3.05 -4.31
CA VAL A 36 -2.88 -2.23 -4.01
C VAL A 36 -3.88 -3.02 -3.17
N GLU A 37 -4.16 -4.27 -3.56
CA GLU A 37 -5.08 -5.16 -2.83
C GLU A 37 -4.61 -5.45 -1.40
N ARG A 38 -3.30 -5.35 -1.14
CA ARG A 38 -2.71 -5.55 0.20
C ARG A 38 -2.76 -4.30 1.07
N LEU A 39 -2.82 -3.11 0.46
CA LEU A 39 -2.90 -1.83 1.17
C LEU A 39 -4.34 -1.53 1.61
N ILE A 40 -5.34 -1.91 0.81
CA ILE A 40 -6.77 -1.63 1.08
C ILE A 40 -7.21 -2.03 2.51
N PRO A 41 -6.92 -3.24 3.01
CA PRO A 41 -7.35 -3.65 4.35
C PRO A 41 -6.79 -2.77 5.47
N GLU A 42 -5.53 -2.35 5.36
CA GLU A 42 -4.89 -1.50 6.37
C GLU A 42 -5.44 -0.07 6.30
N MET A 43 -5.71 0.44 5.10
CA MET A 43 -6.30 1.77 4.93
C MET A 43 -7.74 1.82 5.44
N GLN A 44 -8.54 0.77 5.19
CA GLN A 44 -9.89 0.62 5.75
C GLN A 44 -9.86 0.51 7.28
N ARG A 45 -8.92 -0.26 7.83
CA ARG A 45 -8.75 -0.41 9.28
C ARG A 45 -8.45 0.93 9.97
N ARG A 46 -7.73 1.81 9.28
CA ARG A 46 -7.34 3.14 9.80
C ARG A 46 -8.32 4.25 9.44
N ASP A 47 -9.46 3.90 8.82
CA ASP A 47 -10.50 4.86 8.41
C ASP A 47 -9.92 5.98 7.52
N LEU A 48 -8.98 5.64 6.63
CA LEU A 48 -8.42 6.60 5.68
C LEU A 48 -9.42 6.85 4.56
N GLU A 49 -9.80 8.12 4.38
CA GLU A 49 -10.74 8.56 3.34
C GLU A 49 -10.00 8.73 2.00
N PHE A 50 -10.61 8.21 0.91
CA PHE A 50 -10.10 8.26 -0.47
C PHE A 50 -11.09 8.94 -1.40
#